data_AF-A0A8C9Q2T5-F1
#
_entry.id   AF-A0A8C9Q2T5-F1
#
_cell.length_a   1.000
_cell.length_b   1.000
_cell.length_c   1.000
_cell.angle_alpha   90.00
_cell.angle_beta   90.00
_cell.angle_gamma   90.00
#
_symmetry.space_group_name_H-M   'P 1'
#
loop_
_entity.id
_entity.type
_entity.pdbx_description
1 polymer ?
#
loop_
_entity_poly.entity_id
_entity_poly.type
_entity_poly.pdbx_seq_one_letter_code
_entity_poly.pdbx_strand_id
1 'polypeptide(L)'
;MELEQGRDLNNTIVHVDMDAFYAAVEMRDNPELKDKPIAVGSMSMLSTSNYIARRFGVRAAMPGFIAKRLCPQLIIVPPNFDKYRAVSKEVKEILADYDPNFMAMSLDEAYLNITKHLQERQNWPEDKRKYFVKTENAIENDQPEKEVDKLSEHERTISPLLFEDSPPDLQTPSNFEEQNNPQILQNSVVFGTSAEEVVKEIRFRIEQKTTLTASAGIAPNTMLAKVCSDKNKPNGQYQILPNRQAVMGFIKDLPIRKVSGIGKVTEKMLKALGIITCTELYQQRALLSLLFSETSWHYFLHISLGLGSTHLARDGERKSMSVERTFSEISKAEEQYSLCQELCSELAQDLQKEKLKKYLPSLRSC
;
A
#
# COMPACT_ATOMS: atom_id res chain seq x y z
N MET A 1 0.61 26.45 22.77
CA MET A 1 0.80 25.59 23.97
C MET A 1 -0.28 24.54 24.05
N GLU A 2 -1.55 24.91 23.85
CA GLU A 2 -2.69 23.97 23.83
C GLU A 2 -2.51 22.78 22.88
N LEU A 3 -2.07 23.02 21.63
CA LEU A 3 -1.79 21.93 20.67
C LEU A 3 -0.75 20.92 21.18
N GLU A 4 0.25 21.38 21.93
CA GLU A 4 1.28 20.49 22.47
C GLU A 4 0.77 19.71 23.68
N GLN A 5 -0.06 20.35 24.52
CA GLN A 5 -0.72 19.69 25.65
C GLN A 5 -1.74 18.65 25.19
N GLY A 6 -2.43 18.89 24.07
CA GLY A 6 -3.37 17.96 23.45
C GLY A 6 -2.73 16.90 22.54
N ARG A 7 -1.40 16.78 22.51
CA ARG A 7 -0.73 15.77 21.68
C ARG A 7 -1.08 14.36 22.15
N ASP A 8 -1.69 13.59 21.27
CA ASP A 8 -1.93 12.17 21.47
C ASP A 8 -0.88 11.32 20.74
N LEU A 9 -0.24 10.41 21.48
CA LEU A 9 0.76 9.46 20.99
C LEU A 9 0.36 8.00 21.23
N ASN A 10 -0.86 7.75 21.70
CA ASN A 10 -1.32 6.41 22.10
C ASN A 10 -1.78 5.57 20.90
N ASN A 11 -2.09 6.21 19.78
CA ASN A 11 -2.52 5.54 18.56
C ASN A 11 -1.33 5.10 17.71
N THR A 12 -1.45 3.93 17.07
CA THR A 12 -0.54 3.45 16.04
C THR A 12 -1.24 3.51 14.69
N ILE A 13 -0.90 4.53 13.91
CA ILE A 13 -1.42 4.73 12.56
C ILE A 13 -0.45 4.15 11.55
N VAL A 14 -0.99 3.40 10.60
CA VAL A 14 -0.25 2.85 9.46
C VAL A 14 -0.78 3.50 8.19
N HIS A 15 0.13 3.94 7.32
CA HIS A 15 -0.18 4.28 5.93
C HIS A 15 0.41 3.21 5.03
N VAL A 16 -0.40 2.55 4.21
CA VAL A 16 0.02 1.55 3.21
C VAL A 16 -0.10 2.18 1.83
N ASP A 17 0.92 1.98 0.98
CA ASP A 17 1.03 2.59 -0.34
C ASP A 17 1.67 1.59 -1.32
N MET A 18 0.88 1.08 -2.27
CA MET A 18 1.32 0.07 -3.24
C MET A 18 2.42 0.63 -4.17
N ASP A 19 3.46 -0.17 -4.42
CA ASP A 19 4.63 0.30 -5.12
C ASP A 19 4.41 0.37 -6.64
N ALA A 20 4.38 1.59 -7.18
CA ALA A 20 4.18 1.85 -8.62
C ALA A 20 2.94 1.12 -9.18
N PHE A 21 1.84 1.12 -8.41
CA PHE A 21 0.71 0.20 -8.50
C PHE A 21 0.30 -0.23 -9.92
N TYR A 22 -0.17 0.69 -10.78
CA TYR A 22 -0.65 0.30 -12.11
C TYR A 22 0.46 -0.33 -12.97
N ALA A 23 1.67 0.22 -12.94
CA ALA A 23 2.80 -0.36 -13.68
C ALA A 23 3.20 -1.73 -13.13
N ALA A 24 3.14 -1.93 -11.81
CA ALA A 24 3.43 -3.22 -11.20
C ALA A 24 2.40 -4.29 -11.59
N VAL A 25 1.11 -3.92 -11.68
CA VAL A 25 0.06 -4.82 -12.21
C VAL A 25 0.37 -5.23 -13.65
N GLU A 26 0.72 -4.29 -14.53
CA GLU A 26 1.05 -4.62 -15.92
C GLU A 26 2.33 -5.48 -16.02
N MET A 27 3.33 -5.25 -15.18
CA MET A 27 4.57 -6.07 -15.14
C MET A 27 4.31 -7.50 -14.66
N ARG A 28 3.37 -7.69 -13.74
CA ARG A 28 2.95 -9.01 -13.26
C ARG A 28 2.23 -9.78 -14.38
N ASP A 29 1.27 -9.12 -15.02
CA ASP A 29 0.42 -9.75 -16.04
C ASP A 29 1.17 -9.97 -17.38
N ASN A 30 2.23 -9.19 -17.65
CA ASN A 30 3.10 -9.36 -18.80
C ASN A 30 4.59 -9.39 -18.38
N PRO A 31 5.16 -10.59 -18.14
CA PRO A 31 6.54 -10.75 -17.69
C PRO A 31 7.60 -10.12 -18.60
N GLU A 32 7.32 -9.93 -19.90
CA GLU A 32 8.26 -9.26 -20.82
C GLU A 32 8.54 -7.80 -20.46
N LEU A 33 7.71 -7.20 -19.60
CA LEU A 33 7.83 -5.82 -19.14
C LEU A 33 8.69 -5.68 -17.87
N LYS A 34 8.97 -6.77 -17.14
CA LYS A 34 9.56 -6.77 -15.80
C LYS A 34 10.89 -6.01 -15.72
N ASP A 35 11.74 -6.19 -16.71
CA ASP A 35 13.09 -5.59 -16.75
C ASP A 35 13.19 -4.38 -17.67
N LYS A 36 12.06 -3.83 -18.12
CA LYS A 36 12.00 -2.69 -19.06
C LYS A 36 11.49 -1.42 -18.37
N PRO A 37 11.91 -0.22 -18.80
CA PRO A 37 11.28 1.01 -18.34
C PRO A 37 9.87 1.08 -18.91
N ILE A 38 8.86 1.11 -18.05
CA ILE A 38 7.46 1.22 -18.45
C ILE A 38 6.74 2.36 -17.74
N ALA A 39 5.69 2.86 -18.38
CA ALA A 39 4.72 3.77 -17.81
C ALA A 39 3.29 3.38 -18.21
N VAL A 40 2.32 3.67 -17.35
CA VAL A 40 0.90 3.48 -17.65
C VAL A 40 0.29 4.83 -17.99
N GLY A 41 -0.44 4.90 -19.10
CA GLY A 41 -1.09 6.11 -19.59
C GLY A 41 -1.12 6.17 -21.12
N SER A 42 -0.92 7.35 -21.68
CA SER A 42 -0.87 7.58 -23.13
C SER A 42 0.24 8.57 -23.50
N MET A 43 0.38 8.85 -24.80
CA MET A 43 1.28 9.91 -25.27
C MET A 43 0.90 11.29 -24.72
N SER A 44 -0.37 11.51 -24.38
CA SER A 44 -0.87 12.77 -23.82
C SER A 44 -0.52 12.91 -22.33
N MET A 45 -0.71 11.86 -21.54
CA MET A 45 -0.48 11.91 -20.09
C MET A 45 -0.16 10.54 -19.50
N LEU A 46 0.82 10.49 -18.60
CA LEU A 46 1.16 9.30 -17.82
C LEU A 46 0.51 9.33 -16.43
N SER A 47 -0.13 8.23 -16.05
CA SER A 47 -0.70 8.03 -14.71
C SER A 47 0.36 7.59 -13.70
N THR A 48 1.26 6.68 -14.08
CA THR A 48 2.38 6.24 -13.25
C THR A 48 3.51 5.66 -14.10
N SER A 49 4.64 5.36 -13.47
CA SER A 49 5.81 4.71 -14.08
C SER A 49 6.48 3.77 -13.09
N ASN A 50 7.07 2.69 -13.60
CA ASN A 50 7.83 1.77 -12.78
C ASN A 50 9.15 2.41 -12.31
N TYR A 51 9.79 1.79 -11.30
CA TYR A 51 11.01 2.36 -10.72
C TYR A 51 12.18 2.42 -11.72
N ILE A 52 12.22 1.52 -12.72
CA ILE A 52 13.22 1.56 -13.80
C ILE A 52 13.07 2.86 -14.61
N ALA A 53 11.86 3.20 -15.07
CA ALA A 53 11.59 4.43 -15.80
C ALA A 53 11.82 5.69 -14.94
N ARG A 54 11.52 5.64 -13.63
CA ARG A 54 11.75 6.77 -12.71
C ARG A 54 13.23 7.18 -12.61
N ARG A 55 14.18 6.27 -12.87
CA ARG A 55 15.62 6.59 -12.92
C ARG A 55 15.98 7.55 -14.06
N PHE A 56 15.19 7.58 -15.12
CA PHE A 56 15.32 8.51 -16.24
C PHE A 56 14.56 9.83 -15.99
N GLY A 57 13.95 10.00 -14.82
CA GLY A 57 13.12 11.16 -14.51
C GLY A 57 11.70 11.09 -15.04
N VAL A 58 11.27 9.95 -15.61
CA VAL A 58 9.85 9.74 -15.98
C VAL A 58 9.02 9.63 -14.71
N ARG A 59 7.90 10.37 -14.63
CA ARG A 59 7.04 10.45 -13.44
C ARG A 59 5.56 10.48 -13.84
N ALA A 60 4.70 10.21 -12.87
CA ALA A 60 3.26 10.47 -12.99
C ALA A 60 3.00 11.95 -13.31
N ALA A 61 1.88 12.23 -13.99
CA ALA A 61 1.47 13.56 -14.47
C ALA A 61 2.46 14.21 -15.47
N MET A 62 3.31 13.42 -16.11
CA MET A 62 4.18 13.84 -17.21
C MET A 62 3.52 13.49 -18.56
N PRO A 63 3.56 14.36 -19.57
CA PRO A 63 3.15 13.98 -20.92
C PRO A 63 4.02 12.86 -21.48
N GLY A 64 3.39 11.86 -22.12
CA GLY A 64 4.08 10.67 -22.63
C GLY A 64 5.14 11.01 -23.69
N PHE A 65 4.91 12.02 -24.53
CA PHE A 65 5.92 12.47 -25.50
C PHE A 65 7.18 13.06 -24.85
N ILE A 66 7.06 13.73 -23.68
CA ILE A 66 8.22 14.21 -22.92
C ILE A 66 8.94 13.02 -22.31
N ALA A 67 8.20 12.08 -21.73
CA ALA A 67 8.78 10.88 -21.14
C ALA A 67 9.56 10.05 -22.17
N LYS A 68 9.07 9.94 -23.41
CA LYS A 68 9.77 9.31 -24.54
C LYS A 68 11.06 10.03 -24.94
N ARG A 69 11.14 11.36 -24.77
CA ARG A 69 12.41 12.09 -24.97
C ARG A 69 13.42 11.81 -23.87
N LEU A 70 12.96 11.64 -22.62
CA LEU A 70 13.82 11.27 -21.49
C LEU A 70 14.27 9.81 -21.54
N CYS A 71 13.42 8.92 -22.07
CA CYS A 71 13.66 7.49 -22.18
C CYS A 71 13.07 6.97 -23.50
N PRO A 72 13.85 6.97 -24.61
CA PRO A 72 13.38 6.54 -25.93
C PRO A 72 12.81 5.11 -25.95
N GLN A 73 13.41 4.23 -25.15
CA GLN A 73 13.02 2.82 -24.98
C GLN A 73 11.82 2.61 -24.02
N LEU A 74 11.22 3.67 -23.47
CA LEU A 74 10.07 3.58 -22.57
C LEU A 74 8.89 2.88 -23.25
N ILE A 75 8.28 1.89 -22.59
CA ILE A 75 7.03 1.28 -23.06
C ILE A 75 5.87 1.99 -22.36
N ILE A 76 4.93 2.53 -23.14
CA ILE A 76 3.71 3.15 -22.60
C ILE A 76 2.57 2.16 -22.77
N VAL A 77 2.01 1.70 -21.66
CA VAL A 77 0.91 0.74 -21.61
C VAL A 77 -0.41 1.49 -21.33
N PRO A 78 -1.48 1.26 -22.09
CA PRO A 78 -2.80 1.84 -21.79
C PRO A 78 -3.33 1.39 -20.42
N PRO A 79 -4.06 2.25 -19.69
CA PRO A 79 -4.59 1.89 -18.38
C PRO A 79 -5.72 0.86 -18.47
N ASN A 80 -5.74 -0.10 -17.54
CA ASN A 80 -6.83 -1.06 -17.34
C ASN A 80 -7.41 -0.95 -15.91
N PHE A 81 -8.39 -0.06 -15.74
CA PHE A 81 -8.93 0.26 -14.41
C PHE A 81 -9.72 -0.88 -13.76
N ASP A 82 -10.27 -1.82 -14.53
CA ASP A 82 -10.97 -2.97 -13.97
C ASP A 82 -10.00 -3.92 -13.26
N LYS A 83 -8.84 -4.18 -13.88
CA LYS A 83 -7.74 -4.92 -13.23
C LYS A 83 -7.27 -4.23 -11.96
N TYR A 84 -7.05 -2.92 -12.01
CA TYR A 84 -6.57 -2.16 -10.86
C TYR A 84 -7.58 -2.16 -9.70
N ARG A 85 -8.87 -2.06 -10.00
CA ARG A 85 -9.95 -2.20 -9.01
C ARG A 85 -9.99 -3.59 -8.39
N ALA A 86 -9.83 -4.64 -9.18
CA ALA A 86 -9.82 -6.01 -8.70
C ALA A 86 -8.68 -6.26 -7.70
N VAL A 87 -7.45 -5.87 -8.06
CA VAL A 87 -6.30 -5.99 -7.15
C VAL A 87 -6.45 -5.11 -5.91
N SER A 88 -6.97 -3.88 -6.06
CA SER A 88 -7.27 -3.01 -4.91
C SER A 88 -8.23 -3.68 -3.92
N LYS A 89 -9.25 -4.38 -4.42
CA LYS A 89 -10.19 -5.14 -3.59
C LYS A 89 -9.48 -6.25 -2.81
N GLU A 90 -8.61 -7.02 -3.46
CA GLU A 90 -7.85 -8.10 -2.80
C GLU A 90 -6.96 -7.58 -1.67
N VAL A 91 -6.31 -6.43 -1.86
CA VAL A 91 -5.52 -5.73 -0.84
C VAL A 91 -6.42 -5.26 0.30
N LYS A 92 -7.54 -4.59 -0.02
CA LYS A 92 -8.51 -4.09 0.98
C LYS A 92 -9.08 -5.19 1.86
N GLU A 93 -9.30 -6.39 1.31
CA GLU A 93 -9.70 -7.57 2.10
C GLU A 93 -8.64 -7.95 3.15
N ILE A 94 -7.35 -7.84 2.83
CA ILE A 94 -6.27 -8.06 3.82
C ILE A 94 -6.27 -6.95 4.87
N LEU A 95 -6.39 -5.69 4.45
CA LEU A 95 -6.34 -4.54 5.35
C LEU A 95 -7.46 -4.57 6.40
N ALA A 96 -8.65 -5.04 6.01
CA ALA A 96 -9.82 -5.14 6.88
C ALA A 96 -9.61 -6.03 8.12
N ASP A 97 -8.70 -7.01 8.06
CA ASP A 97 -8.37 -7.87 9.21
C ASP A 97 -7.64 -7.13 10.33
N TYR A 98 -6.94 -6.04 10.00
CA TYR A 98 -6.13 -5.26 10.95
C TYR A 98 -6.86 -4.02 11.43
N ASP A 99 -7.72 -3.45 10.59
CA ASP A 99 -8.63 -2.38 10.95
C ASP A 99 -9.89 -2.46 10.08
N PRO A 100 -11.05 -2.89 10.60
CA PRO A 100 -12.29 -2.96 9.82
C PRO A 100 -12.86 -1.57 9.46
N ASN A 101 -12.35 -0.49 10.07
CA ASN A 101 -12.73 0.89 9.74
C ASN A 101 -11.58 1.65 9.05
N PHE A 102 -10.66 0.93 8.40
CA PHE A 102 -9.57 1.55 7.64
C PHE A 102 -10.12 2.56 6.62
N MET A 103 -9.34 3.60 6.33
CA MET A 103 -9.71 4.66 5.39
C MET A 103 -8.95 4.46 4.07
N ALA A 104 -9.66 4.08 3.01
CA ALA A 104 -9.09 3.94 1.68
C ALA A 104 -9.05 5.30 0.97
N MET A 105 -7.85 5.81 0.66
CA MET A 105 -7.69 7.11 -0.01
C MET A 105 -7.82 7.01 -1.53
N SER A 106 -7.29 5.92 -2.09
CA SER A 106 -7.26 5.64 -3.52
C SER A 106 -7.40 4.13 -3.77
N LEU A 107 -7.03 3.66 -4.97
CA LEU A 107 -6.93 2.22 -5.24
C LEU A 107 -5.69 1.60 -4.57
N ASP A 108 -4.63 2.40 -4.36
CA ASP A 108 -3.32 1.96 -3.90
C ASP A 108 -2.89 2.47 -2.52
N GLU A 109 -3.64 3.41 -1.93
CA GLU A 109 -3.31 4.01 -0.63
C GLU A 109 -4.43 3.82 0.41
N ALA A 110 -4.05 3.52 1.65
CA ALA A 110 -4.97 3.42 2.78
C ALA A 110 -4.30 3.77 4.11
N TYR A 111 -5.09 4.30 5.05
CA TYR A 111 -4.71 4.43 6.45
C TYR A 111 -5.42 3.36 7.29
N LEU A 112 -4.70 2.81 8.27
CA LEU A 112 -5.23 1.90 9.28
C LEU A 112 -4.89 2.44 10.67
N ASN A 113 -5.80 2.27 11.62
CA ASN A 113 -5.51 2.42 13.04
C ASN A 113 -5.41 1.03 13.69
N ILE A 114 -4.19 0.50 13.75
CA ILE A 114 -3.93 -0.86 14.26
C ILE A 114 -3.82 -0.92 15.79
N THR A 115 -4.15 0.16 16.51
CA THR A 115 -4.01 0.22 17.98
C THR A 115 -4.76 -0.91 18.67
N LYS A 116 -6.03 -1.13 18.29
CA LYS A 116 -6.86 -2.21 18.85
C LYS A 116 -6.28 -3.59 18.48
N HIS A 117 -5.92 -3.78 17.22
CA HIS A 117 -5.31 -5.03 16.76
C HIS A 117 -4.03 -5.37 17.53
N LEU A 118 -3.17 -4.38 17.80
CA LEU A 118 -1.95 -4.59 18.59
C LEU A 118 -2.25 -5.04 20.02
N GLN A 119 -3.25 -4.47 20.68
CA GLN A 119 -3.66 -4.87 22.03
C GLN A 119 -4.12 -6.33 22.08
N GLU A 120 -4.93 -6.75 21.10
CA GLU A 120 -5.41 -8.12 20.99
C GLU A 120 -4.26 -9.09 20.65
N ARG A 121 -3.39 -8.69 19.71
CA ARG A 121 -2.29 -9.49 19.19
C ARG A 121 -1.22 -9.82 20.22
N GLN A 122 -1.05 -9.02 21.27
CA GLN A 122 -0.08 -9.33 22.33
C GLN A 122 -0.30 -10.72 22.96
N ASN A 123 -1.56 -11.18 23.01
CA ASN A 123 -1.92 -12.46 23.60
C ASN A 123 -2.18 -13.55 22.54
N TRP A 124 -1.86 -13.30 21.27
CA TRP A 124 -2.10 -14.27 20.21
C TRP A 124 -1.06 -15.38 20.23
N PRO A 125 -1.49 -16.66 20.20
CA PRO A 125 -0.57 -17.78 20.00
C PRO A 125 0.04 -17.72 18.58
N GLU A 126 1.13 -18.46 18.36
CA GLU A 126 1.90 -18.40 17.12
C GLU A 126 1.10 -18.82 15.88
N ASP A 127 0.20 -19.78 16.02
CA ASP A 127 -0.68 -20.28 14.94
C ASP A 127 -1.55 -19.16 14.33
N LYS A 128 -2.00 -18.19 15.15
CA LYS A 128 -2.75 -17.02 14.65
C LYS A 128 -1.89 -15.99 13.91
N ARG A 129 -0.56 -16.12 13.99
CA ARG A 129 0.43 -15.22 13.38
C ARG A 129 1.31 -15.94 12.37
N LYS A 130 0.90 -17.16 11.99
CA LYS A 130 1.62 -18.06 11.10
C LYS A 130 0.96 -18.07 9.73
N TYR A 131 1.75 -17.86 8.69
CA TYR A 131 1.29 -17.87 7.31
C TYR A 131 2.19 -18.76 6.46
N PHE A 132 1.60 -19.41 5.45
CA PHE A 132 2.33 -20.27 4.52
C PHE A 132 2.86 -19.45 3.35
N VAL A 133 4.08 -19.76 2.94
CA VAL A 133 4.71 -19.16 1.75
C VAL A 133 4.24 -19.92 0.52
N LYS A 134 3.73 -19.21 -0.48
CA LYS A 134 3.45 -19.80 -1.79
C LYS A 134 4.77 -19.92 -2.56
N THR A 135 5.29 -21.13 -2.68
CA THR A 135 6.40 -21.41 -3.60
C THR A 135 5.82 -21.58 -5.00
N GLU A 136 6.04 -20.60 -5.89
CA GLU A 136 5.89 -20.83 -7.33
C GLU A 136 7.05 -21.75 -7.75
N ASN A 137 6.72 -23.00 -8.12
CA ASN A 137 7.57 -24.16 -8.38
C ASN A 137 7.89 -25.03 -7.14
N ALA A 138 6.97 -25.94 -6.83
CA ALA A 138 7.25 -27.21 -6.16
C ALA A 138 6.91 -28.37 -7.10
N ILE A 139 7.66 -28.48 -8.19
CA ILE A 139 8.02 -29.76 -8.78
C ILE A 139 9.56 -29.72 -8.75
N GLU A 140 10.17 -30.70 -8.08
CA GLU A 140 11.61 -30.85 -7.80
C GLU A 140 12.18 -29.92 -6.72
N ASN A 141 12.03 -30.33 -5.46
CA ASN A 141 13.05 -30.08 -4.44
C ASN A 141 13.58 -31.43 -3.98
N ASP A 142 14.67 -31.89 -4.58
CA ASP A 142 15.57 -32.85 -3.94
C ASP A 142 16.16 -32.15 -2.71
N GLN A 143 15.76 -32.57 -1.51
CA GLN A 143 16.49 -32.25 -0.29
C GLN A 143 17.32 -33.45 0.15
N PRO A 144 18.54 -33.22 0.66
CA PRO A 144 19.40 -34.27 1.18
C PRO A 144 18.80 -34.83 2.47
N GLU A 145 18.67 -36.15 2.54
CA GLU A 145 18.23 -36.88 3.72
C GLU A 145 19.05 -36.46 4.95
N LYS A 146 18.38 -35.89 5.95
CA LYS A 146 18.89 -35.81 7.31
C LYS A 146 18.26 -36.93 8.11
N GLU A 147 19.06 -37.96 8.38
CA GLU A 147 18.85 -38.91 9.48
C GLU A 147 18.69 -38.10 10.79
N VAL A 148 17.47 -38.08 11.33
CA VAL A 148 17.22 -37.62 12.69
C VAL A 148 17.09 -38.85 13.57
N ASP A 149 18.23 -39.19 14.15
CA ASP A 149 18.47 -39.79 15.47
C ASP A 149 17.20 -40.28 16.22
N LYS A 150 16.89 -41.58 16.05
CA LYS A 150 15.99 -42.31 16.96
C LYS A 150 16.80 -42.79 18.16
N LEU A 151 16.91 -41.95 19.19
CA LEU A 151 17.30 -42.42 20.53
C LEU A 151 16.05 -42.79 21.32
N SER A 152 15.53 -44.00 21.06
CA SER A 152 14.79 -44.76 22.06
C SER A 152 15.71 -45.85 22.59
N GLU A 153 16.11 -45.74 23.85
CA GLU A 153 16.70 -46.84 24.60
C GLU A 153 15.68 -47.99 24.58
N HIS A 154 15.94 -49.08 23.83
CA HIS A 154 15.58 -50.47 24.18
C HIS A 154 15.85 -51.51 23.09
N GLU A 155 16.50 -51.19 21.96
CA GLU A 155 16.84 -52.23 20.97
C GLU A 155 18.27 -52.05 20.43
N ARG A 156 19.25 -52.44 21.23
CA ARG A 156 20.62 -52.72 20.77
C ARG A 156 20.97 -54.17 21.04
N THR A 157 20.43 -55.07 20.23
CA THR A 157 21.12 -56.35 19.98
C THR A 157 20.69 -56.93 18.64
N ILE A 158 21.64 -56.91 17.70
CA ILE A 158 21.80 -57.85 16.59
C ILE A 158 20.92 -57.63 15.34
N SER A 159 21.61 -57.36 14.23
CA SER A 159 21.25 -57.79 12.88
C SER A 159 22.51 -58.39 12.24
N PRO A 160 22.47 -59.17 11.14
CA PRO A 160 21.34 -59.81 10.47
C PRO A 160 21.58 -61.32 10.21
N LEU A 161 20.53 -62.13 10.01
CA LEU A 161 20.65 -63.38 9.25
C LEU A 161 19.36 -63.69 8.49
N LEU A 162 19.51 -63.80 7.17
CA LEU A 162 18.56 -64.22 6.14
C LEU A 162 18.34 -65.74 6.20
N PHE A 163 17.11 -66.22 5.95
CA PHE A 163 16.71 -67.14 4.85
C PHE A 163 15.24 -67.59 5.00
N GLU A 164 14.64 -67.92 3.85
CA GLU A 164 13.22 -68.17 3.54
C GLU A 164 12.69 -69.55 3.99
N ASP A 165 11.36 -69.68 4.16
CA ASP A 165 10.51 -70.77 3.60
C ASP A 165 9.00 -70.51 3.85
N SER A 166 8.13 -70.85 2.89
CA SER A 166 6.65 -70.67 2.84
C SER A 166 5.90 -72.03 2.72
N PRO A 167 4.54 -72.14 2.61
CA PRO A 167 3.36 -71.75 3.45
C PRO A 167 2.43 -73.01 3.68
N PRO A 168 1.06 -73.00 3.85
CA PRO A 168 0.03 -71.97 4.20
C PRO A 168 -0.95 -72.39 5.35
N ASP A 169 -1.74 -71.45 5.92
CA ASP A 169 -3.23 -71.53 5.91
C ASP A 169 -3.99 -70.43 6.71
N LEU A 170 -4.97 -69.87 6.00
CA LEU A 170 -6.32 -69.38 6.34
C LEU A 170 -6.62 -68.25 7.39
N GLN A 171 -7.22 -67.19 6.82
CA GLN A 171 -8.36 -66.35 7.30
C GLN A 171 -8.12 -64.99 8.00
N THR A 172 -8.28 -63.92 7.20
CA THR A 172 -8.69 -62.52 7.52
C THR A 172 -10.16 -62.43 8.00
N PRO A 173 -10.69 -61.32 8.58
CA PRO A 173 -10.37 -59.88 8.32
C PRO A 173 -10.29 -59.02 9.63
N SER A 174 -10.02 -57.71 9.68
CA SER A 174 -10.20 -56.56 8.79
C SER A 174 -9.36 -55.36 9.28
N ASN A 175 -8.84 -54.61 8.30
CA ASN A 175 -8.00 -53.42 8.32
C ASN A 175 -8.33 -52.30 9.34
N PHE A 176 -7.30 -51.86 10.08
CA PHE A 176 -7.07 -50.44 10.39
C PHE A 176 -5.89 -49.99 9.54
N GLU A 177 -6.16 -49.28 8.45
CA GLU A 177 -5.12 -48.57 7.69
C GLU A 177 -4.72 -47.32 8.47
N GLU A 178 -3.57 -47.37 9.15
CA GLU A 178 -2.83 -46.17 9.51
C GLU A 178 -2.35 -45.49 8.22
N GLN A 179 -3.09 -44.47 7.80
CA GLN A 179 -2.63 -43.54 6.77
C GLN A 179 -1.48 -42.70 7.35
N ASN A 180 -0.26 -43.24 7.24
CA ASN A 180 0.96 -42.44 7.29
C ASN A 180 0.99 -41.54 6.06
N ASN A 181 0.35 -40.37 6.18
CA ASN A 181 0.41 -39.33 5.17
C ASN A 181 1.72 -38.54 5.37
N PRO A 182 2.66 -38.54 4.42
CA PRO A 182 3.88 -37.76 4.55
C PRO A 182 3.51 -36.28 4.61
N GLN A 183 3.67 -35.67 5.79
CA GLN A 183 3.48 -34.24 5.98
C GLN A 183 4.56 -33.50 5.18
N ILE A 184 4.22 -33.12 3.94
CA ILE A 184 5.01 -32.17 3.15
C ILE A 184 5.07 -30.89 3.97
N LEU A 185 6.24 -30.63 4.57
CA LEU A 185 6.48 -29.48 5.42
C LEU A 185 6.43 -28.22 4.54
N GLN A 186 5.24 -27.62 4.38
CA GLN A 186 5.11 -26.34 3.69
C GLN A 186 5.84 -25.26 4.49
N ASN A 187 6.77 -24.57 3.84
CA ASN A 187 7.51 -23.47 4.45
C ASN A 187 6.52 -22.41 4.98
N SER A 188 6.58 -22.17 6.29
CA SER A 188 5.72 -21.23 6.99
C SER A 188 6.54 -20.17 7.70
N VAL A 189 6.02 -18.96 7.78
CA VAL A 189 6.62 -17.82 8.49
C VAL A 189 5.71 -17.39 9.63
N VAL A 190 6.30 -16.96 10.75
CA VAL A 190 5.58 -16.42 11.91
C VAL A 190 6.03 -14.97 12.12
N PHE A 191 5.07 -14.07 12.32
CA PHE A 191 5.35 -12.65 12.57
C PHE A 191 5.13 -12.30 14.03
N GLY A 192 5.99 -11.45 14.61
CA GLY A 192 5.92 -11.02 16.01
C GLY A 192 4.66 -10.21 16.38
N THR A 193 4.69 -9.60 17.58
CA THR A 193 3.57 -8.80 18.12
C THR A 193 3.78 -7.29 18.05
N SER A 194 4.96 -6.83 17.62
CA SER A 194 5.24 -5.40 17.47
C SER A 194 4.50 -4.79 16.27
N ALA A 195 4.35 -3.46 16.25
CA ALA A 195 3.78 -2.74 15.12
C ALA A 195 4.55 -2.99 13.82
N GLU A 196 5.89 -3.06 13.87
CA GLU A 196 6.70 -3.37 12.69
C GLU A 196 6.40 -4.76 12.15
N GLU A 197 6.23 -5.75 13.02
CA GLU A 197 5.94 -7.13 12.63
C GLU A 197 4.54 -7.28 12.04
N VAL A 198 3.53 -6.60 12.61
CA VAL A 198 2.19 -6.51 12.01
C VAL A 198 2.24 -5.94 10.60
N VAL A 199 3.01 -4.87 10.39
CA VAL A 199 3.11 -4.23 9.07
C VAL A 199 3.93 -5.06 8.08
N LYS A 200 4.97 -5.79 8.54
CA LYS A 200 5.65 -6.79 7.72
C LYS A 200 4.70 -7.90 7.30
N GLU A 201 3.85 -8.38 8.20
CA GLU A 201 2.82 -9.37 7.91
C GLU A 201 1.82 -8.87 6.87
N ILE A 202 1.30 -7.65 7.03
CA ILE A 202 0.39 -7.02 6.04
C ILE A 202 1.05 -7.02 4.66
N ARG A 203 2.29 -6.53 4.56
CA ARG A 203 3.03 -6.44 3.30
C ARG A 203 3.30 -7.82 2.69
N PHE A 204 3.69 -8.79 3.52
CA PHE A 204 3.87 -10.17 3.11
C PHE A 204 2.58 -10.76 2.55
N ARG A 205 1.45 -10.62 3.25
CA ARG A 205 0.15 -11.14 2.80
C ARG A 205 -0.28 -10.49 1.49
N ILE A 206 -0.05 -9.18 1.32
CA ILE A 206 -0.31 -8.48 0.05
C ILE A 206 0.53 -9.10 -1.07
N GLU A 207 1.83 -9.30 -0.86
CA GLU A 207 2.73 -9.89 -1.85
C GLU A 207 2.33 -11.33 -2.20
N GLN A 208 2.03 -12.18 -1.20
CA GLN A 208 1.59 -13.56 -1.43
C GLN A 208 0.23 -13.68 -2.13
N LYS A 209 -0.65 -12.68 -1.96
CA LYS A 209 -1.98 -12.69 -2.59
C LYS A 209 -1.95 -12.10 -4.00
N THR A 210 -1.18 -11.03 -4.21
CA THR A 210 -1.27 -10.20 -5.41
C THR A 210 -0.05 -10.26 -6.32
N THR A 211 1.07 -10.81 -5.83
CA THR A 211 2.40 -10.76 -6.46
C THR A 211 2.94 -9.32 -6.58
N LEU A 212 2.39 -8.37 -5.82
CA LEU A 212 2.80 -6.97 -5.81
C LEU A 212 3.32 -6.56 -4.43
N THR A 213 4.26 -5.63 -4.40
CA THR A 213 4.80 -5.10 -3.16
C THR A 213 4.10 -3.81 -2.73
N ALA A 214 4.15 -3.55 -1.43
CA ALA A 214 3.69 -2.30 -0.83
C ALA A 214 4.76 -1.76 0.13
N SER A 215 4.79 -0.44 0.22
CA SER A 215 5.57 0.26 1.26
C SER A 215 4.63 0.79 2.33
N ALA A 216 5.14 0.94 3.56
CA ALA A 216 4.30 1.34 4.68
C ALA A 216 5.00 2.27 5.67
N GLY A 217 4.25 3.18 6.26
CA GLY A 217 4.72 4.09 7.30
C GLY A 217 3.95 3.88 8.59
N ILE A 218 4.65 3.84 9.71
CA ILE A 218 4.07 3.59 11.05
C ILE A 218 4.37 4.81 11.91
N ALA A 219 3.34 5.48 12.41
CA ALA A 219 3.54 6.67 13.24
C ALA A 219 2.34 6.94 14.17
N PRO A 220 2.48 7.89 15.11
CA PRO A 220 1.39 8.24 16.02
C PRO A 220 0.17 8.92 15.37
N ASN A 221 0.31 9.44 14.14
CA ASN A 221 -0.76 10.14 13.43
C ASN A 221 -0.65 9.96 11.91
N THR A 222 -1.73 10.28 11.20
CA THR A 222 -1.86 10.12 9.73
C THR A 222 -0.81 10.90 8.95
N MET A 223 -0.53 12.15 9.34
CA MET A 223 0.43 13.01 8.64
C MET A 223 1.83 12.38 8.63
N LEU A 224 2.31 11.97 9.82
CA LEU A 224 3.60 11.32 9.95
C LEU A 224 3.63 9.95 9.26
N ALA A 225 2.56 9.15 9.38
CA ALA A 225 2.48 7.83 8.78
C ALA A 225 2.62 7.90 7.24
N LYS A 226 1.95 8.88 6.59
CA LYS A 226 2.10 9.11 5.15
C LYS A 226 3.53 9.41 4.75
N VAL A 227 4.18 10.36 5.45
CA VAL A 227 5.58 10.72 5.16
C VAL A 227 6.51 9.52 5.37
N CYS A 228 6.27 8.70 6.40
CA CYS A 228 7.07 7.49 6.66
C CYS A 228 6.95 6.46 5.54
N SER A 229 5.77 6.28 4.95
CA SER A 229 5.53 5.28 3.90
C SER A 229 6.34 5.54 2.62
N ASP A 230 6.73 6.80 2.38
CA ASP A 230 7.55 7.20 1.23
C ASP A 230 9.06 7.06 1.50
N LYS A 231 9.49 6.95 2.76
CA LYS A 231 10.91 7.06 3.14
C LYS A 231 11.76 5.90 2.64
N ASN A 232 11.23 4.69 2.72
CA ASN A 232 11.92 3.45 2.35
C ASN A 232 11.32 2.78 1.09
N LYS A 233 10.66 3.56 0.22
CA LYS A 233 10.17 3.04 -1.08
C LYS A 233 11.34 2.65 -2.00
N PRO A 234 11.21 1.57 -2.80
CA PRO A 234 10.11 0.59 -2.83
C PRO A 234 10.25 -0.55 -1.81
N ASN A 235 9.15 -1.26 -1.58
CA ASN A 235 9.03 -2.47 -0.77
C ASN A 235 9.70 -2.35 0.61
N GLY A 236 9.47 -1.23 1.29
CA GLY A 236 10.07 -0.95 2.60
C GLY A 236 9.06 -0.37 3.58
N GLN A 237 9.45 -0.34 4.84
CA GLN A 237 8.67 0.31 5.88
C GLN A 237 9.53 1.16 6.79
N TYR A 238 8.93 2.13 7.46
CA TYR A 238 9.60 2.99 8.44
C TYR A 238 8.67 3.34 9.59
N GLN A 239 9.18 3.26 10.83
CA GLN A 239 8.45 3.61 12.04
C GLN A 239 9.02 4.86 12.72
N ILE A 240 8.13 5.74 13.18
CA ILE A 240 8.42 6.72 14.23
C ILE A 240 7.84 6.17 15.54
N LEU A 241 8.71 6.00 16.54
CA LEU A 241 8.29 5.51 17.86
C LEU A 241 7.33 6.51 18.54
N PRO A 242 6.38 6.03 19.37
CA PRO A 242 5.33 6.86 19.99
C PRO A 242 5.85 7.67 21.18
N ASN A 243 6.91 8.44 20.97
CA ASN A 243 7.42 9.40 21.95
C ASN A 243 7.73 10.73 21.26
N ARG A 244 7.58 11.82 22.02
CA ARG A 244 7.77 13.18 21.50
C ARG A 244 9.16 13.40 20.91
N GLN A 245 10.20 12.83 21.52
CA GLN A 245 11.58 13.01 21.06
C GLN A 245 11.80 12.39 19.67
N ALA A 246 11.25 11.22 19.40
CA ALA A 246 11.29 10.58 18.09
C ALA A 246 10.52 11.39 17.04
N VAL A 247 9.33 11.90 17.39
CA VAL A 247 8.53 12.76 16.50
C VAL A 247 9.30 14.04 16.15
N MET A 248 9.81 14.75 17.15
CA MET A 248 10.53 16.01 16.92
C MET A 248 11.88 15.76 16.23
N GLY A 249 12.56 14.65 16.53
CA GLY A 249 13.77 14.23 15.83
C GLY A 249 13.54 13.97 14.35
N PHE A 250 12.39 13.38 13.98
CA PHE A 250 12.00 13.19 12.60
C PHE A 250 11.60 14.50 11.89
N ILE A 251 10.87 15.37 12.58
CA ILE A 251 10.35 16.63 12.05
C ILE A 251 11.46 17.67 11.81
N LYS A 252 12.51 17.67 12.64
CA LYS A 252 13.55 18.69 12.68
C LYS A 252 14.04 19.11 11.29
N ASP A 253 14.46 18.15 10.49
CA ASP A 253 15.08 18.38 9.19
C ASP A 253 14.17 17.95 8.02
N LEU A 254 12.88 17.69 8.28
CA LEU A 254 11.93 17.27 7.26
C LEU A 254 11.66 18.41 6.27
N PRO A 255 11.92 18.24 4.95
CA PRO A 255 11.57 19.26 3.98
C PRO A 255 10.05 19.44 3.89
N ILE A 256 9.56 20.68 3.89
CA ILE A 256 8.12 20.98 3.85
C ILE A 256 7.42 20.34 2.65
N ARG A 257 8.12 20.19 1.52
CA ARG A 257 7.59 19.59 0.29
C ARG A 257 7.24 18.10 0.42
N LYS A 258 7.79 17.41 1.43
CA LYS A 258 7.48 16.01 1.72
C LYS A 258 6.17 15.84 2.49
N VAL A 259 5.62 16.91 3.05
CA VAL A 259 4.38 16.85 3.82
C VAL A 259 3.18 16.92 2.88
N SER A 260 2.28 15.94 2.98
CA SER A 260 1.04 15.91 2.19
C SER A 260 0.18 17.13 2.50
N GLY A 261 -0.15 17.92 1.47
CA GLY A 261 -0.85 19.20 1.56
C GLY A 261 0.02 20.42 1.20
N ILE A 262 1.36 20.29 1.21
CA ILE A 262 2.26 21.33 0.70
C ILE A 262 2.64 21.04 -0.76
N GLY A 263 1.85 21.60 -1.68
CA GLY A 263 2.10 21.54 -3.12
C GLY A 263 3.16 22.53 -3.62
N LYS A 264 3.47 22.50 -4.92
CA LYS A 264 4.50 23.36 -5.56
C LYS A 264 4.31 24.85 -5.29
N VAL A 265 3.06 25.32 -5.26
CA VAL A 265 2.72 26.74 -5.05
C VAL A 265 3.05 27.15 -3.61
N THR A 266 2.48 26.46 -2.63
CA THR A 266 2.72 26.72 -1.20
C THR A 266 4.20 26.57 -0.86
N GLU A 267 4.88 25.56 -1.39
CA GLU A 267 6.33 25.39 -1.25
C GLU A 267 7.08 26.62 -1.76
N LYS A 268 6.74 27.14 -2.95
CA LYS A 268 7.39 28.32 -3.52
C LYS A 268 7.14 29.58 -2.69
N MET A 269 5.92 29.76 -2.17
CA MET A 269 5.58 30.88 -1.28
C MET A 269 6.39 30.83 0.02
N LEU A 270 6.44 29.66 0.67
CA LEU A 270 7.20 29.46 1.91
C LEU A 270 8.71 29.62 1.67
N LYS A 271 9.23 29.13 0.54
CA LYS A 271 10.62 29.35 0.12
C LYS A 271 10.97 30.83 -0.06
N ALA A 272 10.04 31.64 -0.56
CA ALA A 272 10.25 33.09 -0.67
C ALA A 272 10.40 33.77 0.71
N LEU A 273 9.90 33.14 1.77
CA LEU A 273 10.11 33.55 3.17
C LEU A 273 11.36 32.90 3.81
N GLY A 274 12.15 32.14 3.04
CA GLY A 274 13.31 31.40 3.55
C GLY A 274 12.96 30.13 4.31
N ILE A 275 11.77 29.56 4.08
CA ILE A 275 11.30 28.33 4.76
C ILE A 275 11.42 27.14 3.81
N ILE A 276 12.22 26.15 4.18
CA ILE A 276 12.48 24.91 3.43
C ILE A 276 12.15 23.68 4.29
N THR A 277 12.37 23.75 5.60
CA THR A 277 12.18 22.66 6.57
C THR A 277 11.05 22.95 7.56
N CYS A 278 10.56 21.91 8.23
CA CYS A 278 9.52 22.07 9.26
C CYS A 278 10.00 22.83 10.50
N THR A 279 11.32 22.85 10.79
CA THR A 279 11.88 23.67 11.87
C THR A 279 11.79 25.16 11.54
N GLU A 280 12.15 25.56 10.32
CA GLU A 280 11.99 26.95 9.86
C GLU A 280 10.51 27.35 9.82
N LEU A 281 9.63 26.41 9.45
CA LEU A 281 8.17 26.61 9.49
C LEU A 281 7.68 26.93 10.91
N TYR A 282 8.23 26.26 11.94
CA TYR A 282 7.93 26.58 13.34
C TYR A 282 8.51 27.94 13.76
N GLN A 283 9.76 28.22 13.39
CA GLN A 283 10.46 29.46 13.77
C GLN A 283 9.69 30.70 13.28
N GLN A 284 9.14 30.64 12.07
CA GLN A 284 8.39 31.74 11.48
C GLN A 284 6.88 31.75 11.77
N ARG A 285 6.39 30.90 12.69
CA ARG A 285 4.94 30.77 12.98
C ARG A 285 4.20 32.10 13.23
N ALA A 286 4.83 33.08 13.87
CA ALA A 286 4.24 34.39 14.13
C ALA A 286 4.10 35.24 12.86
N LEU A 287 5.09 35.19 11.97
CA LEU A 287 5.00 35.84 10.66
C LEU A 287 3.94 35.14 9.79
N LEU A 288 3.91 33.81 9.81
CA LEU A 288 2.92 33.02 9.06
C LEU A 288 1.49 33.32 9.49
N SER A 289 1.23 33.57 10.78
CA SER A 289 -0.11 33.95 11.25
C SER A 289 -0.58 35.33 10.77
N LEU A 290 0.35 36.21 10.36
CA LEU A 290 0.02 37.53 9.82
C LEU A 290 -0.15 37.50 8.29
N LEU A 291 0.56 36.60 7.61
CA LEU A 291 0.58 36.54 6.13
C LEU A 291 -0.45 35.57 5.53
N PHE A 292 -0.83 34.53 6.28
CA PHE A 292 -1.70 33.47 5.77
C PHE A 292 -3.05 33.46 6.49
N SER A 293 -4.06 32.90 5.82
CA SER A 293 -5.36 32.68 6.43
C SER A 293 -5.25 31.81 7.68
N GLU A 294 -6.24 31.95 8.57
CA GLU A 294 -6.31 31.20 9.81
C GLU A 294 -6.15 29.69 9.60
N THR A 295 -6.89 29.12 8.64
CA THR A 295 -6.80 27.71 8.26
C THR A 295 -5.38 27.29 7.87
N SER A 296 -4.68 28.13 7.09
CA SER A 296 -3.37 27.80 6.54
C SER A 296 -2.29 27.83 7.61
N TRP A 297 -2.22 28.88 8.43
CA TRP A 297 -1.17 28.97 9.45
C TRP A 297 -1.40 27.98 10.59
N HIS A 298 -2.66 27.67 10.96
CA HIS A 298 -2.95 26.59 11.89
C HIS A 298 -2.44 25.25 11.36
N TYR A 299 -2.68 24.96 10.08
CA TYR A 299 -2.18 23.76 9.43
C TYR A 299 -0.63 23.71 9.44
N PHE A 300 0.05 24.83 9.13
CA PHE A 300 1.51 24.91 9.22
C PHE A 300 2.03 24.68 10.64
N LEU A 301 1.35 25.22 11.65
CA LEU A 301 1.73 25.00 13.04
C LEU A 301 1.62 23.53 13.42
N HIS A 302 0.54 22.84 13.02
CA HIS A 302 0.39 21.39 13.24
C HIS A 302 1.53 20.60 12.61
N ILE A 303 1.87 20.88 11.34
CA ILE A 303 2.98 20.23 10.64
C ILE A 303 4.29 20.44 11.40
N SER A 304 4.58 21.68 11.77
CA SER A 304 5.82 22.06 12.44
C SER A 304 5.99 21.42 13.83
N LEU A 305 4.88 21.01 14.45
CA LEU A 305 4.84 20.26 15.70
C LEU A 305 4.71 18.74 15.48
N GLY A 306 4.69 18.25 14.25
CA GLY A 306 4.49 16.81 13.98
C GLY A 306 3.11 16.28 14.37
N LEU A 307 2.09 17.14 14.34
CA LEU A 307 0.70 16.81 14.69
C LEU A 307 -0.11 16.47 13.44
N GLY A 308 -1.12 15.63 13.62
CA GLY A 308 -2.05 15.19 12.59
C GLY A 308 -3.21 14.41 13.23
N SER A 309 -4.12 13.88 12.42
CA SER A 309 -5.23 13.08 12.93
C SER A 309 -4.71 11.77 13.56
N THR A 310 -5.13 11.49 14.79
CA THR A 310 -4.86 10.22 15.50
C THR A 310 -6.03 9.24 15.40
N HIS A 311 -7.13 9.66 14.78
CA HIS A 311 -8.31 8.86 14.50
C HIS A 311 -8.67 8.93 13.03
N LEU A 312 -9.15 7.82 12.50
CA LEU A 312 -9.66 7.74 11.13
C LEU A 312 -11.17 8.00 11.17
N ALA A 313 -11.62 9.00 10.43
CA ALA A 313 -13.04 9.19 10.19
C ALA A 313 -13.55 8.09 9.25
N ARG A 314 -14.81 7.70 9.39
CA ARG A 314 -15.45 6.86 8.37
C ARG A 314 -15.55 7.63 7.06
N ASP A 315 -15.52 6.90 5.94
CA ASP A 315 -15.76 7.48 4.62
C ASP A 315 -17.06 8.28 4.64
N GLY A 316 -16.93 9.58 4.41
CA GLY A 316 -18.06 10.49 4.37
C GLY A 316 -18.87 10.34 3.09
N GLU A 317 -20.06 10.93 3.06
CA GLU A 317 -20.87 10.97 1.84
C GLU A 317 -20.18 11.78 0.74
N ARG A 318 -20.21 11.27 -0.50
CA ARG A 318 -19.68 11.95 -1.69
C ARG A 318 -20.39 13.29 -1.87
N LYS A 319 -19.60 14.36 -2.03
CA LYS A 319 -20.12 15.74 -2.18
C LYS A 319 -20.34 16.17 -3.63
N SER A 320 -19.60 15.60 -4.58
CA SER A 320 -19.72 15.89 -6.00
C SER A 320 -19.36 14.68 -6.86
N MET A 321 -19.92 14.64 -8.07
CA MET A 321 -19.61 13.70 -9.14
C MET A 321 -19.51 14.49 -10.45
N SER A 322 -18.51 14.20 -11.28
CA SER A 322 -18.26 14.93 -12.52
C SER A 322 -17.68 14.01 -13.58
N VAL A 323 -17.98 14.32 -14.84
CA VAL A 323 -17.35 13.72 -16.01
C VAL A 323 -16.74 14.85 -16.83
N GLU A 324 -15.48 14.70 -17.22
CA GLU A 324 -14.78 15.63 -18.10
C GLU A 324 -14.00 14.87 -19.16
N ARG A 325 -13.85 15.48 -20.35
CA ARG A 325 -13.10 14.91 -21.48
C ARG A 325 -12.26 15.99 -22.12
N THR A 326 -10.98 15.70 -22.37
CA THR A 326 -10.10 16.54 -23.18
C THR A 326 -10.13 16.04 -24.62
N PHE A 327 -10.27 16.95 -25.57
CA PHE A 327 -10.40 16.68 -27.01
C PHE A 327 -9.60 17.72 -27.82
N SER A 328 -9.39 17.45 -29.11
CA SER A 328 -8.85 18.46 -30.05
C SER A 328 -9.82 19.62 -30.20
N GLU A 329 -9.37 20.79 -30.65
CA GLU A 329 -10.24 21.98 -30.78
C GLU A 329 -11.61 21.69 -31.45
N ILE A 330 -12.70 22.10 -30.79
CA ILE A 330 -14.07 22.07 -31.31
C ILE A 330 -14.61 23.49 -31.28
N SER A 331 -14.83 24.05 -32.47
CA SER A 331 -15.31 25.44 -32.63
C SER A 331 -16.79 25.54 -32.98
N LYS A 332 -17.40 24.48 -33.51
CA LYS A 332 -18.81 24.49 -33.89
C LYS A 332 -19.71 24.31 -32.67
N ALA A 333 -20.66 25.22 -32.50
CA ALA A 333 -21.61 25.17 -31.40
C ALA A 333 -22.40 23.85 -31.36
N GLU A 334 -22.81 23.33 -32.51
CA GLU A 334 -23.55 22.06 -32.60
C GLU A 334 -22.75 20.88 -32.01
N GLU A 335 -21.45 20.80 -32.31
CA GLU A 335 -20.56 19.77 -31.78
C GLU A 335 -20.35 19.94 -30.27
N GLN A 336 -20.27 21.19 -29.78
CA GLN A 336 -20.17 21.49 -28.35
C GLN A 336 -21.45 21.08 -27.59
N TYR A 337 -22.64 21.35 -28.16
CA TYR A 337 -23.91 20.92 -27.57
C TYR A 337 -24.05 19.40 -27.56
N SER A 338 -23.66 18.72 -28.65
CA SER A 338 -23.64 17.25 -28.70
C SER A 338 -22.75 16.66 -27.62
N LEU A 339 -21.52 17.17 -27.48
CA LEU A 339 -20.60 16.72 -26.44
C LEU A 339 -21.14 16.98 -25.03
N CYS A 340 -21.76 18.14 -24.80
CA CYS A 340 -22.40 18.44 -23.52
C CYS A 340 -23.52 17.42 -23.21
N GLN A 341 -24.33 17.05 -24.19
CA GLN A 341 -25.39 16.05 -24.02
C GLN A 341 -24.83 14.65 -23.71
N GLU A 342 -23.74 14.26 -24.37
CA GLU A 342 -23.03 13.01 -24.09
C GLU A 342 -22.51 12.98 -22.64
N LEU A 343 -21.79 14.03 -22.21
CA LEU A 343 -21.25 14.12 -20.85
C LEU A 343 -22.36 14.12 -19.78
N CYS A 344 -23.48 14.80 -20.03
CA CYS A 344 -24.66 14.74 -19.17
C CYS A 344 -25.24 13.33 -19.07
N SER A 345 -25.27 12.60 -20.20
CA SER A 345 -25.78 11.23 -20.25
C SER A 345 -24.86 10.25 -19.50
N GLU A 346 -23.55 10.41 -19.63
CA GLU A 346 -22.55 9.63 -18.87
C GLU A 346 -22.66 9.89 -17.37
N LEU A 347 -22.70 11.17 -16.97
CA LEU A 347 -22.89 11.54 -15.57
C LEU A 347 -24.20 10.98 -15.01
N ALA A 348 -25.29 11.02 -15.77
CA ALA A 348 -26.58 10.45 -15.35
C ALA A 348 -26.48 8.93 -15.10
N GLN A 349 -25.75 8.20 -15.94
CA GLN A 349 -25.52 6.76 -15.75
C GLN A 349 -24.72 6.49 -14.46
N ASP A 350 -23.67 7.27 -14.19
CA ASP A 350 -22.86 7.10 -12.98
C ASP A 350 -23.64 7.46 -11.70
N LEU A 351 -24.46 8.52 -11.77
CA LEU A 351 -25.38 8.88 -10.68
C LEU A 351 -26.40 7.77 -10.40
N GLN A 352 -26.91 7.11 -11.46
CA GLN A 352 -27.85 6.00 -11.32
C GLN A 352 -27.18 4.78 -10.66
N LYS A 353 -25.91 4.48 -10.99
CA LYS A 353 -25.15 3.40 -10.35
C LYS A 353 -25.01 3.62 -8.84
N GLU A 354 -24.77 4.85 -8.40
CA GLU A 354 -24.64 5.21 -6.97
C GLU A 354 -25.98 5.61 -6.30
N LYS A 355 -27.11 5.58 -7.02
CA LYS A 355 -28.46 5.95 -6.53
C LYS A 355 -28.54 7.35 -5.91
N LEU A 356 -27.73 8.30 -6.38
CA LEU A 356 -27.74 9.70 -5.92
C LEU A 356 -28.88 10.47 -6.61
N LYS A 357 -29.40 11.55 -5.97
CA LYS A 357 -30.58 12.31 -6.45
C LYS A 357 -30.57 13.84 -6.22
N LYS A 358 -29.60 14.42 -5.51
CA LYS A 358 -29.53 15.87 -5.22
C LYS A 358 -28.43 16.53 -6.05
N TYR A 359 -28.75 17.59 -6.78
CA TYR A 359 -27.81 18.19 -7.75
C TYR A 359 -27.83 19.71 -7.75
N LEU A 360 -26.64 20.31 -7.80
CA LEU A 360 -26.40 21.65 -8.29
C LEU A 360 -25.47 21.49 -9.51
N PRO A 361 -25.97 21.61 -10.75
CA PRO A 361 -25.15 21.40 -11.94
C PRO A 361 -24.10 22.51 -12.07
N SER A 362 -22.90 22.13 -12.52
CA SER A 362 -21.82 23.05 -12.86
C SER A 362 -21.21 22.58 -14.18
N LEU A 363 -21.11 23.49 -15.15
CA LEU A 363 -20.42 23.25 -16.42
C LEU A 363 -19.03 23.87 -16.35
N ARG A 364 -18.05 23.13 -16.86
CA ARG A 364 -16.65 23.57 -16.92
C ARG A 364 -16.19 23.56 -18.37
N SER A 365 -15.78 24.72 -18.85
CA SER A 365 -15.01 24.89 -20.09
C SER A 365 -13.63 25.40 -19.68
N CYS A 366 -12.56 24.81 -20.21
CA CYS A 366 -11.18 25.14 -19.87
C CYS A 366 -10.37 25.42 -21.12
#